data_AF-A0A8H6GBX3-F1
#
_entry.id   AF-A0A8H6GBX3-F1
#
_cell.length_a   1.000
_cell.length_b   1.000
_cell.length_c   1.000
_cell.angle_alpha   90.00
_cell.angle_beta   90.00
_cell.angle_gamma   90.00
#
_symmetry.space_group_name_H-M   'P 1'
#
loop_
_entity.id
_entity.type
_entity.pdbx_description
1 polymer ?
#
loop_
_entity_poly.entity_id
_entity_poly.type
_entity_poly.pdbx_seq_one_letter_code
_entity_poly.pdbx_strand_id
1 'polypeptide(L)'
;MGFFMMDNARSNDVCILQLAEQYPTIRRENRLRCVGYMLNLIIKALLFGQGVSKLEQQLRGASDDERFEIWRKQSFIGKLHNFCVWINRSDQRRERLKQYRYILQAYEEGSIEQLYTRVLVDGGIRWNSVHAMIERALKLRHAIDLFFLHYSHVGEGYDISGDNLIPQDWVDLGHFHAIIKPFKDLTKRMEGRANKIGREGSHGSLHEAIESLDVLFKKLQEAGRFADDHPSVVSTYYSHAIDAARVKLEEYFGLTDASPAYRCAVALHPANKFTYFELEWSHNKQWISGAKSVVQEVFAQYEAEAEADLMDGARQELELEKLERRLWFMAMRHLIHSSKLVSVVSRLRNRSI
;
A
#
# COMPACT_ATOMS: atom_id res chain seq x y z
N MET A 1 17.43 14.97 7.92
CA MET A 1 17.09 14.11 6.76
C MET A 1 15.88 13.26 7.12
N GLY A 2 14.93 13.06 6.20
CA GLY A 2 13.59 12.53 6.51
C GLY A 2 13.39 11.03 6.27
N PHE A 3 12.13 10.64 6.05
CA PHE A 3 11.72 9.27 5.74
C PHE A 3 11.51 9.06 4.23
N PHE A 4 11.75 7.85 3.74
CA PHE A 4 11.68 7.48 2.32
C PHE A 4 10.55 6.46 2.09
N MET A 5 9.49 6.87 1.39
CA MET A 5 8.40 5.98 0.99
C MET A 5 8.79 5.16 -0.24
N MET A 6 8.86 3.84 -0.08
CA MET A 6 9.28 2.94 -1.15
C MET A 6 8.38 1.69 -1.22
N ASP A 7 8.28 1.06 -2.38
CA ASP A 7 7.64 -0.27 -2.46
C ASP A 7 8.43 -1.31 -1.65
N ASN A 8 7.86 -2.52 -1.46
CA ASN A 8 8.48 -3.56 -0.65
C ASN A 8 9.50 -4.42 -1.43
N ALA A 9 10.07 -3.93 -2.53
CA ALA A 9 11.17 -4.62 -3.19
C ALA A 9 12.41 -4.69 -2.28
N ARG A 10 13.15 -5.81 -2.35
CA ARG A 10 14.39 -6.00 -1.57
C ARG A 10 15.53 -5.07 -2.01
N SER A 11 15.52 -4.65 -3.28
CA SER A 11 16.49 -3.67 -3.81
C SER A 11 16.45 -2.34 -3.06
N ASN A 12 15.31 -1.97 -2.49
CA ASN A 12 15.15 -0.74 -1.73
C ASN A 12 15.83 -0.82 -0.34
N ASP A 13 16.03 -2.02 0.23
CA ASP A 13 16.86 -2.17 1.44
C ASP A 13 18.32 -1.85 1.13
N VAL A 14 18.80 -2.30 -0.02
CA VAL A 14 20.17 -2.01 -0.50
C VAL A 14 20.31 -0.51 -0.81
N CYS A 15 19.31 0.10 -1.44
CA CYS A 15 19.32 1.54 -1.72
C CYS A 15 19.49 2.38 -0.45
N ILE A 16 18.75 2.07 0.62
CA ILE A 16 18.85 2.79 1.89
C ILE A 16 20.22 2.59 2.55
N LEU A 17 20.80 1.40 2.46
CA LEU A 17 22.16 1.15 2.95
C LEU A 17 23.20 1.96 2.19
N GLN A 18 23.09 2.05 0.87
CA GLN A 18 24.00 2.85 0.04
C GLN A 18 23.86 4.36 0.32
N LEU A 19 22.64 4.83 0.57
CA LEU A 19 22.42 6.22 0.98
C LEU A 19 23.02 6.51 2.36
N ALA A 20 22.98 5.56 3.29
CA ALA A 20 23.58 5.69 4.61
C ALA A 20 25.11 5.83 4.57
N GLU A 21 25.79 5.28 3.55
CA GLU A 21 27.24 5.45 3.36
C GLU A 21 27.61 6.91 3.04
N GLN A 22 26.74 7.62 2.32
CA GLN A 22 26.95 9.04 1.97
C GLN A 22 26.39 9.99 3.02
N TYR A 23 25.35 9.58 3.72
CA TYR A 23 24.61 10.40 4.67
C TYR A 23 24.42 9.65 6.00
N PRO A 24 25.30 9.88 7.00
CA PRO A 24 25.29 9.16 8.28
C PRO A 24 23.99 9.30 9.09
N THR A 25 23.13 10.26 8.76
CA THR A 25 21.82 10.46 9.39
C THR A 25 20.76 9.50 8.88
N ILE A 26 20.98 8.83 7.74
CA ILE A 26 20.06 7.83 7.21
C ILE A 26 20.33 6.48 7.87
N ARG A 27 19.29 5.92 8.45
CA ARG A 27 19.24 4.60 9.07
C ARG A 27 18.23 3.73 8.33
N ARG A 28 18.27 2.41 8.58
CA ARG A 28 17.31 1.44 7.99
C ARG A 28 15.86 1.79 8.32
N GLU A 29 15.61 2.31 9.52
CA GLU A 29 14.29 2.73 10.00
C GLU A 29 13.71 3.95 9.26
N ASN A 30 14.53 4.69 8.49
CA ASN A 30 14.02 5.77 7.63
C ASN A 30 13.25 5.25 6.41
N ARG A 31 13.30 3.94 6.11
CA ARG A 31 12.54 3.35 5.00
C ARG A 31 11.10 3.04 5.40
N LEU A 32 10.16 3.73 4.77
CA LEU A 32 8.73 3.44 4.84
C LEU A 32 8.32 2.48 3.73
N ARG A 33 7.31 1.67 4.00
CA ARG A 33 6.68 0.74 3.07
C ARG A 33 5.40 1.33 2.49
N CYS A 34 5.29 1.32 1.18
CA CYS A 34 4.09 1.72 0.47
C CYS A 34 2.91 0.82 0.85
N VAL A 35 1.89 1.41 1.48
CA VAL A 35 0.69 0.68 1.94
C VAL A 35 -0.04 0.01 0.79
N GLY A 36 -0.20 0.70 -0.35
CA GLY A 36 -0.82 0.10 -1.54
C GLY A 36 -0.09 -1.16 -2.01
N TYR A 37 1.24 -1.19 -1.90
CA TYR A 37 2.02 -2.39 -2.23
C TYR A 37 1.84 -3.50 -1.19
N MET A 38 1.79 -3.17 0.10
CA MET A 38 1.48 -4.14 1.17
C MET A 38 0.10 -4.78 0.98
N LEU A 39 -0.94 -3.96 0.74
CA LEU A 39 -2.31 -4.42 0.48
C LEU A 39 -2.38 -5.35 -0.74
N ASN A 40 -1.66 -5.01 -1.81
CA ASN A 40 -1.56 -5.86 -2.99
C ASN A 40 -0.94 -7.24 -2.68
N LEU A 41 0.07 -7.31 -1.82
CA LEU A 41 0.69 -8.58 -1.43
C LEU A 41 -0.23 -9.42 -0.54
N ILE A 42 -0.97 -8.79 0.38
CA ILE A 42 -1.96 -9.47 1.23
C ILE A 42 -3.09 -10.04 0.38
N ILE A 43 -3.65 -9.26 -0.56
CA ILE A 43 -4.69 -9.76 -1.46
C ILE A 43 -4.17 -10.86 -2.38
N LYS A 44 -2.94 -10.77 -2.87
CA LYS A 44 -2.35 -11.88 -3.64
C LYS A 44 -2.29 -13.17 -2.83
N ALA A 45 -1.96 -13.09 -1.53
CA ALA A 45 -1.98 -14.25 -0.65
C ALA A 45 -3.42 -14.77 -0.43
N LEU A 46 -4.41 -13.88 -0.30
CA LEU A 46 -5.82 -14.25 -0.23
C LEU A 46 -6.30 -14.98 -1.49
N LEU A 47 -5.95 -14.49 -2.68
CA LEU A 47 -6.48 -15.01 -3.95
C LEU A 47 -5.76 -16.25 -4.46
N PHE A 48 -4.45 -16.35 -4.22
CA PHE A 48 -3.60 -17.36 -4.86
C PHE A 48 -2.78 -18.19 -3.85
N GLY A 49 -2.90 -17.89 -2.56
CA GLY A 49 -2.10 -18.54 -1.52
C GLY A 49 -0.62 -18.23 -1.65
N GLN A 50 0.21 -19.25 -1.40
CA GLN A 50 1.67 -19.14 -1.48
C GLN A 50 2.18 -19.39 -2.91
N GLY A 51 3.40 -18.91 -3.20
CA GLY A 51 4.06 -19.20 -4.47
C GLY A 51 3.59 -18.37 -5.67
N VAL A 52 2.98 -17.20 -5.43
CA VAL A 52 2.50 -16.31 -6.50
C VAL A 52 3.59 -16.00 -7.53
N SER A 53 4.83 -15.75 -7.12
CA SER A 53 5.94 -15.52 -8.06
C SER A 53 6.18 -16.70 -9.02
N LYS A 54 6.02 -17.94 -8.54
CA LYS A 54 6.14 -19.16 -9.36
C LYS A 54 4.96 -19.24 -10.33
N LEU A 55 3.75 -18.92 -9.87
CA LEU A 55 2.57 -18.81 -10.73
C LEU A 55 2.77 -17.75 -11.84
N GLU A 56 3.30 -16.57 -11.51
CA GLU A 56 3.57 -15.52 -12.51
C GLU A 56 4.59 -16.00 -13.56
N GLN A 57 5.62 -16.73 -13.14
CA GLN A 57 6.64 -17.28 -14.05
C GLN A 57 6.05 -18.35 -14.97
N GLN A 58 5.24 -19.28 -14.43
CA GLN A 58 4.56 -20.31 -15.21
C GLN A 58 3.66 -19.68 -16.28
N LEU A 59 2.88 -18.67 -15.91
CA LEU A 59 1.98 -17.98 -16.85
C LEU A 59 2.71 -17.22 -17.96
N ARG A 60 3.93 -16.71 -17.72
CA ARG A 60 4.71 -15.99 -18.76
C ARG A 60 5.18 -16.92 -19.88
N GLY A 61 5.61 -18.13 -19.53
CA GLY A 61 6.13 -19.12 -20.49
C GLY A 61 5.06 -20.02 -21.11
N ALA A 62 3.85 -20.05 -20.56
CA ALA A 62 2.77 -20.92 -21.00
C ALA A 62 2.09 -20.44 -22.29
N SER A 63 1.76 -21.40 -23.15
CA SER A 63 0.81 -21.26 -24.24
C SER A 63 -0.59 -20.92 -23.73
N ASP A 64 -1.51 -20.61 -24.64
CA ASP A 64 -2.85 -20.16 -24.25
C ASP A 64 -3.65 -21.25 -23.51
N ASP A 65 -3.68 -22.48 -24.03
CA ASP A 65 -4.37 -23.61 -23.38
C ASP A 65 -3.71 -23.96 -22.02
N GLU A 66 -2.38 -23.92 -21.95
CA GLU A 66 -1.66 -24.13 -20.68
C GLU A 66 -1.99 -23.05 -19.65
N ARG A 67 -2.18 -21.79 -20.06
CA ARG A 67 -2.58 -20.71 -19.14
C ARG A 67 -3.94 -21.00 -18.54
N PHE A 68 -4.89 -21.45 -19.34
CA PHE A 68 -6.20 -21.82 -18.84
C PHE A 68 -6.12 -23.00 -17.85
N GLU A 69 -5.30 -24.02 -18.12
CA GLU A 69 -5.09 -25.14 -17.17
C GLU A 69 -4.38 -24.70 -15.88
N ILE A 70 -3.44 -23.76 -15.95
CA ILE A 70 -2.79 -23.16 -14.78
C ILE A 70 -3.82 -22.41 -13.94
N TRP A 71 -4.65 -21.57 -14.57
CA TRP A 71 -5.68 -20.79 -13.91
C TRP A 71 -6.76 -21.67 -13.29
N ARG A 72 -7.20 -22.73 -13.95
CA ARG A 72 -8.19 -23.67 -13.40
C ARG A 72 -7.75 -24.27 -12.05
N LYS A 73 -6.43 -24.44 -11.85
CA LYS A 73 -5.85 -24.92 -10.59
C LYS A 73 -5.79 -23.86 -9.48
N GLN A 74 -6.00 -22.58 -9.82
CA GLN A 74 -6.05 -21.45 -8.87
C GLN A 74 -7.48 -21.23 -8.35
N SER A 75 -8.14 -22.31 -7.90
CA SER A 75 -9.47 -22.32 -7.27
C SER A 75 -10.65 -21.87 -8.15
N PHE A 76 -11.80 -21.65 -7.52
CA PHE A 76 -12.99 -21.08 -8.16
C PHE A 76 -12.75 -19.67 -8.71
N ILE A 77 -11.79 -18.90 -8.17
CA ILE A 77 -11.40 -17.61 -8.74
C ILE A 77 -10.77 -17.81 -10.11
N GLY A 78 -9.90 -18.81 -10.24
CA GLY A 78 -9.26 -19.17 -11.50
C GLY A 78 -10.24 -19.72 -12.55
N LYS A 79 -11.21 -20.54 -12.13
CA LYS A 79 -12.32 -20.95 -13.01
C LYS A 79 -13.15 -19.75 -13.51
N LEU A 80 -13.49 -18.83 -12.61
CA LEU A 80 -14.22 -17.61 -12.97
C LEU A 80 -13.41 -16.71 -13.91
N HIS A 81 -12.10 -16.57 -13.67
CA HIS A 81 -11.17 -15.88 -14.56
C HIS A 81 -11.23 -16.48 -15.97
N ASN A 82 -11.06 -17.80 -16.05
CA ASN A 82 -11.11 -18.55 -17.32
C ASN A 82 -12.42 -18.31 -18.05
N PHE A 83 -13.56 -18.42 -17.37
CA PHE A 83 -14.87 -18.14 -17.96
C PHE A 83 -14.94 -16.71 -18.53
N CYS A 84 -14.54 -15.71 -17.75
CA CYS A 84 -14.60 -14.31 -18.18
C CYS A 84 -13.69 -14.02 -19.38
N VAL A 85 -12.46 -14.56 -19.39
CA VAL A 85 -11.53 -14.46 -20.50
C VAL A 85 -12.08 -15.15 -21.74
N TRP A 86 -12.56 -16.39 -21.60
CA TRP A 86 -13.01 -17.23 -22.69
C TRP A 86 -14.28 -16.69 -23.37
N ILE A 87 -15.25 -16.18 -22.60
CA ILE A 87 -16.45 -15.51 -23.12
C ILE A 87 -16.07 -14.24 -23.86
N ASN A 88 -15.15 -13.43 -23.31
CA ASN A 88 -14.78 -12.14 -23.91
C ASN A 88 -13.89 -12.26 -25.17
N ARG A 89 -13.48 -13.47 -25.57
CA ARG A 89 -12.73 -13.70 -26.81
C ARG A 89 -13.61 -13.94 -28.05
N SER A 90 -14.92 -14.14 -27.91
CA SER A 90 -15.82 -14.37 -29.04
C SER A 90 -17.14 -13.60 -28.90
N ASP A 91 -17.52 -12.86 -29.94
CA ASP A 91 -18.83 -12.20 -30.01
C ASP A 91 -19.99 -13.21 -29.93
N GLN A 92 -19.84 -14.37 -30.57
CA GLN A 92 -20.84 -15.43 -30.53
C GLN A 92 -21.06 -15.94 -29.10
N ARG A 93 -19.96 -16.14 -28.33
CA ARG A 93 -20.03 -16.57 -26.92
C ARG A 93 -20.67 -15.50 -26.05
N ARG A 94 -20.32 -14.23 -26.25
CA ARG A 94 -20.96 -13.09 -25.57
C ARG A 94 -22.45 -13.04 -25.84
N GLU A 95 -22.86 -13.17 -27.10
CA GLU A 95 -24.26 -13.09 -27.48
C GLU A 95 -25.07 -14.26 -26.92
N ARG A 96 -24.50 -15.46 -26.93
CA ARG A 96 -25.11 -16.63 -26.30
C ARG A 96 -25.34 -16.43 -24.80
N LEU A 97 -24.37 -15.87 -24.07
CA LEU A 97 -24.56 -15.53 -22.65
C LEU A 97 -25.65 -14.46 -22.45
N LYS A 98 -25.73 -13.46 -23.34
CA LYS A 98 -26.82 -12.46 -23.28
C LYS A 98 -28.20 -13.09 -23.50
N GLN A 99 -28.33 -14.08 -24.38
CA GLN A 99 -29.60 -14.78 -24.61
C GLN A 99 -30.13 -15.42 -23.33
N TYR A 100 -29.31 -16.15 -22.56
CA TYR A 100 -29.72 -16.72 -21.28
C TYR A 100 -30.09 -15.66 -20.25
N ARG A 101 -29.41 -14.49 -20.26
CA ARG A 101 -29.81 -13.34 -19.43
C ARG A 101 -31.19 -12.82 -19.80
N TYR A 102 -31.51 -12.68 -21.09
CA TYR A 102 -32.83 -12.22 -21.54
C TYR A 102 -33.93 -13.21 -21.19
N ILE A 103 -33.65 -14.52 -21.27
CA ILE A 103 -34.58 -15.56 -20.83
C ILE A 103 -34.92 -15.32 -19.35
N LEU A 104 -33.93 -15.18 -18.47
CA LEU A 104 -34.16 -14.94 -17.04
C LEU A 104 -34.90 -13.63 -16.77
N GLN A 105 -34.57 -12.56 -17.50
CA GLN A 105 -35.26 -11.27 -17.38
C GLN A 105 -36.73 -11.33 -17.82
N ALA A 106 -37.10 -12.25 -18.71
CA ALA A 106 -38.50 -12.45 -19.12
C ALA A 106 -39.32 -13.23 -18.07
N TYR A 107 -38.67 -13.93 -17.13
CA TYR A 107 -39.32 -14.65 -16.02
C TYR A 107 -39.45 -13.82 -14.73
N GLU A 108 -38.60 -12.80 -14.55
CA GLU A 108 -38.73 -11.84 -13.45
C GLU A 108 -39.35 -10.54 -13.97
N GLU A 109 -40.64 -10.30 -13.66
CA GLU A 109 -41.29 -9.00 -13.87
C GLU A 109 -40.58 -7.91 -13.05
N GLY A 110 -39.51 -7.33 -13.61
CA GLY A 110 -38.82 -6.18 -13.09
C GLY A 110 -37.70 -6.50 -12.08
N SER A 111 -36.45 -6.28 -12.50
CA SER A 111 -35.44 -5.49 -11.76
C SER A 111 -33.98 -5.80 -12.13
N ILE A 112 -33.69 -6.57 -13.19
CA ILE A 112 -32.31 -6.67 -13.67
C ILE A 112 -31.95 -5.37 -14.40
N GLU A 113 -31.25 -4.46 -13.71
CA GLU A 113 -30.70 -3.21 -14.27
C GLU A 113 -30.13 -3.45 -15.67
N GLN A 114 -30.60 -2.67 -16.65
CA GLN A 114 -30.29 -2.76 -18.09
C GLN A 114 -28.81 -2.50 -18.46
N LEU A 115 -27.86 -2.45 -17.51
CA LEU A 115 -26.51 -1.90 -17.72
C LEU A 115 -25.39 -2.95 -17.82
N TYR A 116 -25.67 -4.23 -17.58
CA TYR A 116 -24.62 -5.25 -17.49
C TYR A 116 -24.46 -6.07 -18.77
N THR A 117 -23.91 -5.46 -19.82
CA THR A 117 -23.78 -6.10 -21.14
C THR A 117 -22.69 -7.17 -21.24
N ARG A 118 -21.72 -7.21 -20.31
CA ARG A 118 -20.53 -8.08 -20.37
C ARG A 118 -20.08 -8.58 -18.99
N VAL A 119 -19.47 -9.76 -18.96
CA VAL A 119 -18.64 -10.22 -17.83
C VAL A 119 -17.37 -9.40 -17.79
N LEU A 120 -16.87 -9.10 -16.59
CA LEU A 120 -15.65 -8.32 -16.41
C LEU A 120 -14.48 -9.27 -16.20
N VAL A 121 -13.37 -9.01 -16.89
CA VAL A 121 -12.12 -9.73 -16.65
C VAL A 121 -11.33 -8.97 -15.59
N ASP A 122 -10.74 -9.69 -14.66
CA ASP A 122 -9.78 -9.14 -13.72
C ASP A 122 -8.45 -8.79 -14.39
N GLY A 123 -7.52 -8.18 -13.63
CA GLY A 123 -6.17 -7.88 -14.13
C GLY A 123 -5.23 -9.08 -14.13
N GLY A 124 -5.76 -10.30 -14.01
CA GLY A 124 -5.03 -11.52 -13.73
C GLY A 124 -4.46 -11.49 -12.32
N ILE A 125 -3.17 -11.77 -12.21
CA ILE A 125 -2.45 -11.71 -10.93
C ILE A 125 -2.45 -10.28 -10.34
N ARG A 126 -2.80 -9.26 -11.14
CA ARG A 126 -3.07 -7.91 -10.67
C ARG A 126 -4.54 -7.82 -10.24
N TRP A 127 -4.77 -7.86 -8.93
CA TRP A 127 -6.09 -8.01 -8.31
C TRP A 127 -7.08 -6.84 -8.53
N ASN A 128 -6.65 -5.72 -9.13
CA ASN A 128 -7.38 -4.44 -9.20
C ASN A 128 -8.85 -4.56 -9.67
N SER A 129 -9.16 -5.56 -10.49
CA SER A 129 -10.50 -5.79 -11.05
C SER A 129 -11.17 -7.08 -10.57
N VAL A 130 -10.55 -7.87 -9.68
CA VAL A 130 -11.09 -9.15 -9.18
C VAL A 130 -12.43 -8.93 -8.46
N HIS A 131 -12.51 -7.92 -7.59
CA HIS A 131 -13.79 -7.57 -6.94
C HIS A 131 -14.89 -7.28 -7.95
N ALA A 132 -14.59 -6.52 -9.02
CA ALA A 132 -15.59 -6.16 -10.01
C ALA A 132 -16.01 -7.37 -10.87
N MET A 133 -15.07 -8.27 -11.16
CA MET A 133 -15.34 -9.55 -11.80
C MET A 133 -16.30 -10.38 -10.95
N ILE A 134 -16.00 -10.59 -9.66
CA ILE A 134 -16.86 -11.37 -8.76
C ILE A 134 -18.24 -10.72 -8.60
N GLU A 135 -18.29 -9.40 -8.35
CA GLU A 135 -19.55 -8.65 -8.23
C GLU A 135 -20.44 -8.84 -9.46
N ARG A 136 -19.85 -8.77 -10.67
CA ARG A 136 -20.57 -8.98 -11.91
C ARG A 136 -20.99 -10.44 -12.08
N ALA A 137 -20.13 -11.39 -11.74
CA ALA A 137 -20.42 -12.81 -11.85
C ALA A 137 -21.58 -13.23 -10.94
N LEU A 138 -21.62 -12.74 -9.69
CA LEU A 138 -22.71 -13.00 -8.75
C LEU A 138 -24.05 -12.50 -9.30
N LYS A 139 -24.08 -11.30 -9.92
CA LYS A 139 -25.29 -10.76 -10.60
C LYS A 139 -25.70 -11.57 -11.83
N LEU A 140 -24.76 -12.30 -12.44
CA LEU A 140 -24.98 -13.11 -13.63
C LEU A 140 -25.04 -14.61 -13.34
N ARG A 141 -25.05 -15.02 -12.07
CA ARG A 141 -24.95 -16.43 -11.65
C ARG A 141 -25.86 -17.35 -12.44
N HIS A 142 -27.16 -17.07 -12.46
CA HIS A 142 -28.14 -17.90 -13.15
C HIS A 142 -27.88 -17.99 -14.67
N ALA A 143 -27.43 -16.90 -15.30
CA ALA A 143 -27.09 -16.90 -16.72
C ALA A 143 -25.82 -17.73 -17.01
N ILE A 144 -24.86 -17.72 -16.08
CA ILE A 144 -23.62 -18.52 -16.15
C ILE A 144 -23.95 -20.00 -15.94
N ASP A 145 -24.77 -20.34 -14.95
CA ASP A 145 -25.21 -21.72 -14.69
C ASP A 145 -25.99 -22.28 -15.89
N LEU A 146 -26.92 -21.51 -16.46
CA LEU A 146 -27.62 -21.88 -17.71
C LEU A 146 -26.67 -22.02 -18.90
N PHE A 147 -25.69 -21.12 -19.01
CA PHE A 147 -24.69 -21.22 -20.07
C PHE A 147 -23.98 -22.58 -20.03
N PHE A 148 -23.50 -23.00 -18.86
CA PHE A 148 -22.84 -24.30 -18.69
C PHE A 148 -23.78 -25.49 -18.84
N LEU A 149 -25.03 -25.38 -18.38
CA LEU A 149 -26.04 -26.43 -18.56
C LEU A 149 -26.27 -26.80 -20.02
N HIS A 150 -26.19 -25.80 -20.91
CA HIS A 150 -26.39 -25.96 -22.36
C HIS A 150 -25.09 -26.00 -23.15
N TYR A 151 -23.93 -25.94 -22.49
CA TYR A 151 -22.65 -25.97 -23.15
C TYR A 151 -22.28 -27.41 -23.52
N SER A 152 -21.93 -27.62 -24.79
CA SER A 152 -21.34 -28.86 -25.28
C SER A 152 -20.05 -28.53 -26.01
N HIS A 153 -18.98 -29.24 -25.66
CA HIS A 153 -17.71 -29.09 -26.33
C HIS A 153 -17.77 -29.74 -27.72
N VAL A 154 -17.53 -28.96 -28.76
CA VAL A 154 -17.55 -29.42 -30.15
C VAL A 154 -16.33 -28.83 -30.85
N GLY A 155 -15.27 -29.63 -31.03
CA GLY A 155 -14.06 -29.24 -31.77
C GLY A 155 -12.75 -29.49 -31.04
N GLU A 156 -11.68 -28.91 -31.56
CA GLU A 156 -10.33 -28.88 -30.97
C GLU A 156 -10.11 -27.57 -30.20
N GLY A 157 -9.38 -27.64 -29.09
CA GLY A 157 -9.03 -26.50 -28.24
C GLY A 157 -9.40 -26.72 -26.77
N TYR A 158 -9.23 -25.67 -25.96
CA TYR A 158 -9.54 -25.71 -24.53
C TYR A 158 -11.03 -25.92 -24.25
N ASP A 159 -11.33 -26.99 -23.50
CA ASP A 159 -12.69 -27.27 -23.03
C ASP A 159 -13.00 -26.52 -21.73
N ILE A 160 -13.82 -25.46 -21.83
CA ILE A 160 -14.26 -24.65 -20.69
C ILE A 160 -15.20 -25.42 -19.72
N SER A 161 -15.70 -26.60 -20.09
CA SER A 161 -16.61 -27.38 -19.22
C SER A 161 -16.01 -27.68 -17.84
N GLY A 162 -14.69 -27.83 -17.76
CA GLY A 162 -13.94 -28.01 -16.51
C GLY A 162 -13.88 -26.78 -15.60
N ASP A 163 -14.28 -25.60 -16.10
CA ASP A 163 -14.33 -24.34 -15.37
C ASP A 163 -15.74 -23.99 -14.87
N ASN A 164 -16.67 -24.94 -14.95
CA ASN A 164 -17.99 -24.78 -14.37
C ASN A 164 -17.88 -24.58 -12.84
N LEU A 165 -18.60 -23.57 -12.34
CA LEU A 165 -18.66 -23.20 -10.93
C LEU A 165 -19.76 -24.03 -10.25
N ILE A 166 -19.38 -24.80 -9.23
CA ILE A 166 -20.35 -25.60 -8.47
C ILE A 166 -21.09 -24.72 -7.44
N PRO A 167 -22.22 -25.18 -6.84
CA PRO A 167 -22.94 -24.40 -5.84
C PRO A 167 -22.07 -23.88 -4.69
N GLN A 168 -21.11 -24.66 -4.21
CA GLN A 168 -20.16 -24.23 -3.18
C GLN A 168 -19.25 -23.10 -3.66
N ASP A 169 -18.78 -23.14 -4.91
CA ASP A 169 -17.93 -22.08 -5.49
C ASP A 169 -18.66 -20.73 -5.46
N TRP A 170 -19.97 -20.72 -5.71
CA TRP A 170 -20.80 -19.51 -5.64
C TRP A 170 -20.95 -18.95 -4.22
N VAL A 171 -21.04 -19.83 -3.21
CA VAL A 171 -21.07 -19.42 -1.80
C VAL A 171 -19.75 -18.77 -1.42
N ASP A 172 -18.63 -19.43 -1.73
CA ASP A 172 -17.30 -18.90 -1.43
C ASP A 172 -17.01 -17.59 -2.19
N LEU A 173 -17.45 -17.46 -3.45
CA LEU A 173 -17.38 -16.21 -4.21
C LEU A 173 -18.12 -15.06 -3.52
N GLY A 174 -19.27 -15.34 -2.91
CA GLY A 174 -20.02 -14.38 -2.09
C GLY A 174 -19.21 -13.88 -0.89
N HIS A 175 -18.57 -14.79 -0.17
CA HIS A 175 -17.70 -14.44 0.96
C HIS A 175 -16.43 -13.70 0.50
N PHE A 176 -15.80 -14.13 -0.60
CA PHE A 176 -14.65 -13.45 -1.21
C PHE A 176 -14.99 -12.02 -1.63
N HIS A 177 -16.17 -11.80 -2.23
CA HIS A 177 -16.65 -10.46 -2.57
C HIS A 177 -16.71 -9.54 -1.35
N ALA A 178 -17.24 -10.05 -0.23
CA ALA A 178 -17.35 -9.29 1.02
C ALA A 178 -15.98 -8.94 1.62
N ILE A 179 -15.02 -9.87 1.64
CA ILE A 179 -13.71 -9.63 2.25
C ILE A 179 -12.77 -8.80 1.36
N ILE A 180 -12.87 -8.90 0.02
CA ILE A 180 -12.04 -8.09 -0.89
C ILE A 180 -12.47 -6.62 -0.88
N LYS A 181 -13.75 -6.33 -0.61
CA LYS A 181 -14.29 -4.96 -0.64
C LYS A 181 -13.52 -3.99 0.27
N PRO A 182 -13.29 -4.27 1.57
CA PRO A 182 -12.43 -3.45 2.43
C PRO A 182 -11.05 -3.14 1.83
N PHE A 183 -10.37 -4.13 1.23
CA PHE A 183 -9.06 -3.91 0.62
C PHE A 183 -9.12 -2.98 -0.59
N LYS A 184 -10.14 -3.13 -1.44
CA LYS A 184 -10.39 -2.25 -2.59
C LYS A 184 -10.63 -0.80 -2.15
N ASP A 185 -11.48 -0.61 -1.14
CA ASP A 185 -11.85 0.71 -0.65
C ASP A 185 -10.65 1.39 0.03
N LEU A 186 -9.89 0.66 0.86
CA LEU A 186 -8.69 1.18 1.52
C LEU A 186 -7.56 1.43 0.54
N THR A 187 -7.36 0.60 -0.48
CA THR A 187 -6.35 0.88 -1.52
C THR A 187 -6.65 2.20 -2.22
N LYS A 188 -7.90 2.42 -2.65
CA LYS A 188 -8.31 3.69 -3.28
C LYS A 188 -8.22 4.89 -2.34
N ARG A 189 -8.46 4.68 -1.04
CA ARG A 189 -8.29 5.71 -0.02
C ARG A 189 -6.81 6.08 0.10
N MET A 190 -5.94 5.10 0.27
CA MET A 190 -4.50 5.28 0.48
C MET A 190 -3.75 5.75 -0.77
N GLU A 191 -4.31 5.61 -1.96
CA GLU A 191 -3.80 6.24 -3.19
C GLU A 191 -3.87 7.78 -3.17
N GLY A 192 -4.58 8.38 -2.20
CA GLY A 192 -4.56 9.82 -1.96
C GLY A 192 -4.90 10.61 -3.23
N ARG A 193 -6.18 10.64 -3.63
CA ARG A 193 -6.60 11.40 -4.82
C ARG A 193 -6.40 12.90 -4.60
N ALA A 194 -5.23 13.42 -4.96
CA ALA A 194 -4.87 14.84 -4.95
C ALA A 194 -5.56 15.67 -6.06
N ASN A 195 -6.56 15.08 -6.75
CA ASN A 195 -7.16 15.66 -7.94
C ASN A 195 -8.56 16.25 -7.66
N LYS A 196 -8.92 16.45 -6.39
CA LYS A 196 -10.21 17.04 -6.00
C LYS A 196 -10.00 18.37 -5.31
N ILE A 197 -10.48 19.44 -5.95
CA ILE A 197 -10.47 20.81 -5.42
C ILE A 197 -11.02 20.83 -3.99
N GLY A 198 -10.18 21.26 -3.04
CA GLY A 198 -10.52 21.41 -1.61
C GLY A 198 -10.44 20.12 -0.78
N ARG A 199 -9.96 19.01 -1.35
CA ARG A 199 -9.70 17.73 -0.65
C ARG A 199 -8.40 17.08 -1.10
N GLU A 200 -7.49 17.85 -1.68
CA GLU A 200 -6.19 17.37 -2.10
C GLU A 200 -5.41 16.84 -0.90
N GLY A 201 -4.90 15.61 -1.00
CA GLY A 201 -4.14 15.00 0.09
C GLY A 201 -4.97 14.67 1.35
N SER A 202 -6.31 14.66 1.29
CA SER A 202 -7.16 14.31 2.43
C SER A 202 -7.02 12.85 2.87
N HIS A 203 -6.37 12.01 2.04
CA HIS A 203 -6.13 10.60 2.29
C HIS A 203 -4.74 10.19 1.81
N GLY A 204 -4.28 9.02 2.28
CA GLY A 204 -2.94 8.51 1.96
C GLY A 204 -1.88 9.05 2.91
N SER A 205 -2.30 9.63 4.04
CA SER A 205 -1.39 10.09 5.08
C SER A 205 -0.81 8.91 5.85
N LEU A 206 0.38 9.08 6.41
CA LEU A 206 1.11 8.00 7.08
C LEU A 206 0.34 7.42 8.30
N HIS A 207 -0.42 8.25 9.02
CA HIS A 207 -1.21 7.80 10.18
C HIS A 207 -2.29 6.79 9.78
N GLU A 208 -2.88 6.93 8.60
CA GLU A 208 -3.92 6.02 8.09
C GLU A 208 -3.38 4.63 7.76
N ALA A 209 -2.06 4.45 7.69
CA ALA A 209 -1.44 3.17 7.34
C ALA A 209 -1.71 2.09 8.40
N ILE A 210 -1.45 2.39 9.67
CA ILE A 210 -1.71 1.46 10.78
C ILE A 210 -3.21 1.23 10.90
N GLU A 211 -4.01 2.31 10.85
CA GLU A 211 -5.48 2.23 10.91
C GLU A 211 -6.06 1.31 9.83
N SER A 212 -5.56 1.45 8.60
CA SER A 212 -5.98 0.63 7.47
C SER A 212 -5.66 -0.85 7.70
N LEU A 213 -4.46 -1.15 8.22
CA LEU A 213 -4.07 -2.52 8.51
C LEU A 213 -4.86 -3.11 9.68
N ASP A 214 -5.16 -2.33 10.73
CA ASP A 214 -5.98 -2.75 11.86
C ASP A 214 -7.42 -3.10 11.43
N VAL A 215 -8.03 -2.26 10.57
CA VAL A 215 -9.37 -2.54 10.01
C VAL A 215 -9.37 -3.85 9.22
N LEU A 216 -8.35 -4.08 8.39
CA LEU A 216 -8.23 -5.30 7.59
C LEU A 216 -7.94 -6.54 8.42
N PHE A 217 -7.13 -6.39 9.47
CA PHE A 217 -6.86 -7.46 10.43
C PHE A 217 -8.15 -7.94 11.10
N LYS A 218 -8.98 -7.00 11.59
CA LYS A 218 -10.29 -7.32 12.18
C LYS A 218 -11.20 -8.03 11.18
N LYS A 219 -11.26 -7.56 9.92
CA LYS A 219 -12.08 -8.17 8.87
C LYS A 219 -11.65 -9.60 8.54
N LEU A 220 -10.34 -9.85 8.46
CA LEU A 220 -9.82 -11.20 8.25
C LEU A 220 -10.03 -12.11 9.47
N GLN A 221 -9.92 -11.59 10.69
CA GLN A 221 -10.26 -12.36 11.89
C GLN A 221 -11.74 -12.72 11.95
N GLU A 222 -12.64 -11.79 11.63
CA GLU A 222 -14.08 -12.06 11.53
C GLU A 222 -14.37 -13.15 10.51
N ALA A 223 -13.73 -13.08 9.33
CA ALA A 223 -13.84 -14.07 8.28
C ALA A 223 -13.31 -15.46 8.70
N GLY A 224 -12.19 -15.49 9.44
CA GLY A 224 -11.61 -16.72 9.99
C GLY A 224 -12.53 -17.36 11.03
N ARG A 225 -12.98 -16.59 12.02
CA ARG A 225 -13.95 -17.07 13.02
C ARG A 225 -15.23 -17.60 12.38
N PHE A 226 -15.75 -16.91 11.36
CA PHE A 226 -16.91 -17.38 10.63
C PHE A 226 -16.68 -18.77 10.00
N ALA A 227 -15.50 -19.00 9.42
CA ALA A 227 -15.14 -20.29 8.84
C ALA A 227 -15.00 -21.40 9.90
N ASP A 228 -14.42 -21.05 11.07
CA ASP A 228 -14.28 -21.97 12.21
C ASP A 228 -15.63 -22.35 12.83
N ASP A 229 -16.53 -21.36 12.99
CA ASP A 229 -17.87 -21.54 13.56
C ASP A 229 -18.83 -22.23 12.59
N HIS A 230 -18.61 -22.09 11.28
CA HIS A 230 -19.49 -22.60 10.21
C HIS A 230 -18.73 -23.40 9.13
N PRO A 231 -18.02 -24.48 9.49
CA PRO A 231 -17.15 -25.22 8.57
C PRO A 231 -17.89 -25.95 7.43
N SER A 232 -19.22 -26.07 7.53
CA SER A 232 -20.07 -26.63 6.48
C SER A 232 -20.55 -25.61 5.45
N VAL A 233 -20.39 -24.31 5.72
CA VAL A 233 -20.88 -23.23 4.85
C VAL A 233 -19.85 -22.83 3.81
N VAL A 234 -18.57 -22.79 4.19
CA VAL A 234 -17.45 -22.38 3.32
C VAL A 234 -16.53 -23.56 3.04
N SER A 235 -15.85 -23.54 1.89
CA SER A 235 -14.91 -24.61 1.58
C SER A 235 -13.64 -24.54 2.44
N THR A 236 -12.91 -25.66 2.50
CA THR A 236 -11.56 -25.71 3.08
C THR A 236 -10.59 -24.77 2.35
N TYR A 237 -10.81 -24.52 1.07
CA TYR A 237 -10.02 -23.54 0.32
C TYR A 237 -10.23 -22.12 0.85
N TYR A 238 -11.48 -21.73 1.15
CA TYR A 238 -11.78 -20.44 1.75
C TYR A 238 -11.02 -20.25 3.07
N SER A 239 -11.05 -21.24 3.97
CA SER A 239 -10.34 -21.16 5.26
C SER A 239 -8.83 -20.98 5.07
N HIS A 240 -8.20 -21.79 4.22
CA HIS A 240 -6.76 -21.65 3.93
C HIS A 240 -6.40 -20.31 3.28
N ALA A 241 -7.28 -19.77 2.44
CA ALA A 241 -7.08 -18.46 1.81
C ALA A 241 -7.12 -17.32 2.84
N ILE A 242 -8.05 -17.37 3.79
CA ILE A 242 -8.12 -16.40 4.89
C ILE A 242 -6.86 -16.49 5.75
N ASP A 243 -6.40 -17.69 6.10
CA ASP A 243 -5.18 -17.87 6.88
C ASP A 243 -3.93 -17.36 6.15
N ALA A 244 -3.82 -17.64 4.85
CA ALA A 244 -2.73 -17.12 4.02
C ALA A 244 -2.71 -15.58 4.02
N ALA A 245 -3.88 -14.95 3.92
CA ALA A 245 -4.02 -13.50 4.00
C ALA A 245 -3.67 -12.95 5.39
N ARG A 246 -4.11 -13.62 6.47
CA ARG A 246 -3.81 -13.24 7.86
C ARG A 246 -2.32 -13.26 8.14
N VAL A 247 -1.65 -14.36 7.83
CA VAL A 247 -0.19 -14.50 8.00
C VAL A 247 0.54 -13.41 7.21
N LYS A 248 0.09 -13.12 5.98
CA LYS A 248 0.69 -12.07 5.16
C LYS A 248 0.45 -10.67 5.72
N LEU A 249 -0.74 -10.41 6.27
CA LEU A 249 -1.06 -9.14 6.90
C LEU A 249 -0.22 -8.94 8.16
N GLU A 250 -0.11 -9.94 9.03
CA GLU A 250 0.71 -9.89 10.24
C GLU A 250 2.19 -9.62 9.92
N GLU A 251 2.74 -10.26 8.88
CA GLU A 251 4.09 -9.96 8.38
C GLU A 251 4.25 -8.46 8.04
N TYR A 252 3.32 -7.89 7.28
CA TYR A 252 3.40 -6.48 6.87
C TYR A 252 3.06 -5.50 7.98
N PHE A 253 2.18 -5.88 8.90
CA PHE A 253 1.90 -5.12 10.11
C PHE A 253 3.17 -5.00 10.95
N GLY A 254 3.88 -6.12 11.18
CA GLY A 254 5.16 -6.14 11.90
C GLY A 254 6.24 -5.29 11.22
N LEU A 255 6.23 -5.17 9.90
CA LEU A 255 7.17 -4.27 9.20
C LEU A 255 6.89 -2.78 9.44
N THR A 256 5.68 -2.40 9.88
CA THR A 256 5.41 -1.02 10.32
C THR A 256 6.13 -0.68 11.62
N ASP A 257 6.44 -1.68 12.46
CA ASP A 257 7.22 -1.48 13.69
C ASP A 257 8.70 -1.22 13.42
N ALA A 258 9.20 -1.57 12.22
CA ALA A 258 10.59 -1.32 11.83
C ALA A 258 10.89 0.16 11.59
N SER A 259 9.87 1.02 11.49
CA SER A 259 10.03 2.46 11.36
C SER A 259 9.22 3.20 12.42
N PRO A 260 9.85 4.07 13.23
CA PRO A 260 9.14 4.79 14.27
C PRO A 260 8.12 5.80 13.70
N ALA A 261 8.24 6.17 12.43
CA ALA A 261 7.39 7.16 11.78
C ALA A 261 5.91 6.79 11.78
N TYR A 262 5.56 5.50 11.65
CA TYR A 262 4.16 5.09 11.63
C TYR A 262 3.47 5.39 12.97
N ARG A 263 4.12 5.00 14.08
CA ARG A 263 3.61 5.24 15.43
C ARG A 263 3.59 6.75 15.76
N CYS A 264 4.64 7.47 15.36
CA CYS A 264 4.70 8.92 15.52
C CYS A 264 3.59 9.63 14.73
N ALA A 265 3.33 9.23 13.49
CA ALA A 265 2.29 9.84 12.67
C ALA A 265 0.90 9.69 13.31
N VAL A 266 0.59 8.51 13.86
CA VAL A 266 -0.66 8.28 14.60
C VAL A 266 -0.71 9.14 15.87
N ALA A 267 0.36 9.16 16.67
CA ALA A 267 0.41 9.92 17.92
C ALA A 267 0.35 11.44 17.72
N LEU A 268 0.88 11.96 16.61
CA LEU A 268 0.85 13.38 16.27
C LEU A 268 -0.48 13.81 15.64
N HIS A 269 -1.33 12.85 15.22
CA HIS A 269 -2.63 13.17 14.66
C HIS A 269 -3.58 13.69 15.76
N PRO A 270 -4.13 14.92 15.66
CA PRO A 270 -4.88 15.55 16.75
C PRO A 270 -6.12 14.78 17.22
N ALA A 271 -6.76 14.02 16.33
CA ALA A 271 -7.93 13.21 16.67
C ALA A 271 -7.57 11.87 17.36
N ASN A 272 -6.34 11.38 17.16
CA ASN A 272 -5.93 10.05 17.60
C ASN A 272 -5.12 10.12 18.89
N LYS A 273 -4.00 10.87 18.84
CA LYS A 273 -3.01 10.93 19.92
C LYS A 273 -2.61 9.52 20.40
N PHE A 274 -2.25 9.38 21.68
CA PHE A 274 -2.04 8.06 22.27
C PHE A 274 -3.33 7.27 22.52
N THR A 275 -4.48 7.94 22.50
CA THR A 275 -5.79 7.33 22.73
C THR A 275 -6.11 6.25 21.69
N TYR A 276 -5.67 6.44 20.44
CA TYR A 276 -5.79 5.41 19.41
C TYR A 276 -5.20 4.07 19.87
N PHE A 277 -3.94 4.07 20.30
CA PHE A 277 -3.27 2.84 20.75
C PHE A 277 -3.94 2.24 21.98
N GLU A 278 -4.37 3.08 22.93
CA GLU A 278 -5.04 2.63 24.15
C GLU A 278 -6.35 1.90 23.89
N LEU A 279 -7.10 2.31 22.86
CA LEU A 279 -8.36 1.70 22.47
C LEU A 279 -8.16 0.48 21.57
N GLU A 280 -7.47 0.68 20.45
CA GLU A 280 -7.34 -0.33 19.38
C GLU A 280 -6.45 -1.50 19.83
N TRP A 281 -5.41 -1.22 20.62
CA TRP A 281 -4.48 -2.23 21.12
C TRP A 281 -4.71 -2.54 22.60
N SER A 282 -5.91 -2.27 23.11
CA SER A 282 -6.32 -2.55 24.51
C SER A 282 -6.07 -4.00 24.96
N HIS A 283 -6.12 -4.94 24.02
CA HIS A 283 -5.84 -6.36 24.24
C HIS A 283 -4.34 -6.66 24.47
N ASN A 284 -3.43 -5.74 24.11
CA ASN A 284 -1.99 -5.91 24.30
C ASN A 284 -1.34 -4.66 24.90
N LYS A 285 -1.25 -4.65 26.23
CA LYS A 285 -0.64 -3.53 27.00
C LYS A 285 0.83 -3.29 26.63
N GLN A 286 1.57 -4.32 26.21
CA GLN A 286 2.98 -4.17 25.83
C GLN A 286 3.12 -3.38 24.53
N TRP A 287 2.21 -3.56 23.56
CA TRP A 287 2.19 -2.77 22.33
C TRP A 287 1.92 -1.30 22.59
N ILE A 288 1.00 -1.00 23.53
CA ILE A 288 0.71 0.38 23.94
C ILE A 288 1.95 1.04 24.56
N SER A 289 2.59 0.37 25.52
CA SER A 289 3.83 0.90 26.14
C SER A 289 4.94 1.07 25.11
N GLY A 290 5.09 0.13 24.18
CA GLY A 290 6.07 0.20 23.11
C GLY A 290 5.81 1.37 22.16
N ALA A 291 4.56 1.67 21.82
CA ALA A 291 4.23 2.83 21.00
C ALA A 291 4.55 4.15 21.70
N LYS A 292 4.20 4.27 22.98
CA LYS A 292 4.53 5.47 23.78
C LYS A 292 6.04 5.68 23.89
N SER A 293 6.80 4.63 24.18
CA SER A 293 8.27 4.68 24.27
C SER A 293 8.89 5.17 22.96
N VAL A 294 8.51 4.57 21.83
CA VAL A 294 9.02 4.95 20.51
C VAL A 294 8.77 6.44 20.22
N VAL A 295 7.57 6.94 20.50
CA VAL A 295 7.25 8.36 20.25
C VAL A 295 8.05 9.29 21.16
N GLN A 296 8.22 8.93 22.42
CA GLN A 296 9.01 9.70 23.39
C GLN A 296 10.50 9.71 23.02
N GLU A 297 11.06 8.58 22.60
CA GLU A 297 12.45 8.46 22.17
C GLU A 297 12.73 9.31 20.92
N VAL A 298 11.83 9.30 19.94
CA VAL A 298 11.95 10.14 18.74
C VAL A 298 11.84 11.61 19.08
N PHE A 299 10.92 11.98 19.98
CA PHE A 299 10.78 13.37 20.42
C PHE A 299 12.03 13.85 21.17
N ALA A 300 12.61 13.03 22.04
CA ALA A 300 13.86 13.35 22.74
C ALA A 300 15.04 13.52 21.77
N GLN A 301 15.12 12.68 20.72
CA GLN A 301 16.13 12.86 19.65
C GLN A 301 15.93 14.21 18.93
N TYR A 302 14.69 14.55 18.60
CA TYR A 302 14.36 15.82 17.96
C TYR A 302 14.71 17.03 18.84
N GLU A 303 14.38 16.99 20.14
CA GLU A 303 14.75 18.07 21.08
C GLU A 303 16.26 18.25 21.17
N ALA A 304 17.02 17.16 21.27
CA ALA A 304 18.48 17.21 21.33
C ALA A 304 19.10 17.77 20.04
N GLU A 305 18.57 17.40 18.87
CA GLU A 305 19.00 17.96 17.58
C GLU A 305 18.68 19.47 17.48
N ALA A 306 17.48 19.88 17.90
CA ALA A 306 17.09 21.28 17.89
C ALA A 306 17.93 22.15 18.85
N GLU A 307 18.26 21.62 20.04
CA GLU A 307 19.18 22.29 20.96
C GLU A 307 20.58 22.43 20.37
N ALA A 308 21.11 21.39 19.72
CA ALA A 308 22.42 21.42 19.08
C ALA A 308 22.49 22.47 17.95
N ASP A 309 21.46 22.55 17.11
CA ASP A 309 21.36 23.52 16.02
C ASP A 309 21.33 24.97 16.54
N LEU A 310 20.60 25.21 17.64
CA LEU A 310 20.57 26.52 18.31
C LEU A 310 21.95 26.92 18.84
N MET A 311 22.67 25.97 19.44
CA MET A 311 24.02 26.20 19.98
C MET A 311 25.05 26.46 18.88
N ASP A 312 24.96 25.76 17.74
CA ASP A 312 25.86 25.99 16.61
C ASP A 312 25.58 27.34 15.93
N GLY A 313 24.31 27.71 15.76
CA GLY A 313 23.92 29.03 15.27
C GLY A 313 24.45 30.18 16.14
N ALA A 314 24.28 30.07 17.46
CA ALA A 314 24.81 31.05 18.42
C ALA A 314 26.35 31.12 18.37
N ARG A 315 27.03 29.98 18.16
CA ARG A 315 28.48 29.93 18.03
C ARG A 315 28.96 30.60 16.73
N GLN A 316 28.27 30.37 15.62
CA GLN A 316 28.58 30.99 14.33
C GLN A 316 28.41 32.52 14.40
N GLU A 317 27.35 33.00 15.05
CA GLU A 317 27.08 34.42 15.27
C GLU A 317 28.18 35.08 16.13
N LEU A 318 28.61 34.41 17.21
CA LEU A 318 29.70 34.88 18.05
C LEU A 318 31.05 34.95 17.31
N GLU A 319 31.33 33.98 16.43
CA GLU A 319 32.54 33.98 15.60
C GLU A 319 32.51 35.09 14.53
N LEU A 320 31.35 35.34 13.94
CA LEU A 320 31.12 36.48 13.04
C LEU A 320 31.38 37.81 13.75
N GLU A 321 30.83 38.02 14.95
CA GLU A 321 31.09 39.23 15.75
C GLU A 321 32.59 39.41 16.07
N LYS A 322 33.30 38.33 16.41
CA LYS A 322 34.75 38.39 16.67
C LYS A 322 35.53 38.77 15.42
N LEU A 323 35.14 38.23 14.26
CA LEU A 323 35.73 38.55 12.97
C LEU A 323 35.50 40.03 12.60
N GLU A 324 34.29 40.54 12.77
CA GLU A 324 33.95 41.94 12.55
C GLU A 324 34.76 42.86 13.46
N ARG A 325 34.86 42.55 14.76
CA ARG A 325 35.70 43.33 15.70
C ARG A 325 37.17 43.31 15.29
N ARG A 326 37.71 42.17 14.86
CA ARG A 326 39.11 42.06 14.38
C ARG A 326 39.33 42.91 13.13
N LEU A 327 38.43 42.83 12.15
CA LEU A 327 38.48 43.65 10.94
C LEU A 327 38.42 45.15 11.27
N TRP A 328 37.54 45.53 12.20
CA TRP A 328 37.44 46.91 12.69
C TRP A 328 38.75 47.37 13.33
N PHE A 329 39.37 46.59 14.22
CA PHE A 329 40.67 46.91 14.82
C PHE A 329 41.81 46.98 13.78
N MET A 330 41.80 46.13 12.75
CA MET A 330 42.78 46.18 11.66
C MET A 330 42.61 47.44 10.81
N ALA A 331 41.38 47.81 10.46
CA ALA A 331 41.07 49.04 9.75
C ALA A 331 41.47 50.29 10.57
N MET A 332 41.17 50.28 11.87
CA MET A 332 41.56 51.35 12.81
C MET A 332 43.08 51.48 12.91
N ARG A 333 43.82 50.36 12.99
CA ARG A 333 45.29 50.35 12.97
C ARG A 333 45.84 50.91 11.65
N HIS A 334 45.26 50.56 10.51
CA HIS A 334 45.64 51.11 9.22
C HIS A 334 45.39 52.62 9.13
N LEU A 335 44.25 53.11 9.64
CA LEU A 335 43.96 54.56 9.74
C LEU A 335 44.96 55.28 10.65
N ILE A 336 45.33 54.69 11.78
CA ILE A 336 46.29 55.26 12.73
C ILE A 336 47.71 55.27 12.13
N HIS A 337 48.11 54.23 11.39
CA HIS A 337 49.41 54.21 10.70
C HIS A 337 49.43 55.16 9.50
N SER A 338 48.33 55.28 8.75
CA SER A 338 48.16 56.26 7.66
C SER A 338 48.23 57.71 8.17
N SER A 339 47.55 58.01 9.29
CA SER A 339 47.60 59.35 9.92
C SER A 339 48.96 59.65 10.56
N LYS A 340 49.67 58.64 11.10
CA LYS A 340 51.07 58.79 11.53
C LYS A 340 52.01 59.05 10.34
N LEU A 341 51.79 58.42 9.19
CA LEU A 341 52.52 58.73 7.94
C LEU A 341 52.30 60.18 7.50
N VAL A 342 51.08 60.73 7.61
CA VAL A 342 50.82 62.16 7.35
C VAL A 342 51.61 63.05 8.33
N SER A 343 51.71 62.67 9.61
CA SER A 343 52.51 63.43 10.60
C SER A 343 54.02 63.34 10.36
N VAL A 344 54.54 62.20 9.90
CA VAL A 344 55.98 61.98 9.62
C VAL A 344 56.39 62.64 8.31
N VAL A 345 55.54 62.62 7.27
CA VAL A 345 55.77 63.36 6.03
C VAL A 345 55.73 64.87 6.27
N SER A 346 54.87 65.37 7.18
CA SER A 346 54.88 66.80 7.57
C SER A 346 56.16 67.22 8.32
N ARG A 347 56.77 66.31 9.11
CA ARG A 347 58.03 66.58 9.83
C ARG A 347 59.28 66.41 8.98
N LEU A 348 59.26 65.53 7.98
CA LEU A 348 60.37 65.36 7.03
C LEU A 348 60.43 66.49 5.98
N ARG A 349 59.32 67.21 5.74
CA ARG A 349 59.31 68.39 4.85
C ARG A 349 59.94 69.65 5.45
N ASN A 350 60.20 69.68 6.76
CA ASN A 350 60.75 70.84 7.50
C ASN A 350 62.23 70.68 7.92
N ARG A 351 62.97 69.70 7.38
CA ARG A 351 64.40 69.49 7.69
C ARG A 351 65.31 69.38 6.45
N SER A 352 64.92 69.97 5.32
CA SER A 352 65.78 70.13 4.16
C SER A 352 65.57 71.50 3.51
N ILE A 353 65.97 72.55 4.22
CA ILE A 353 66.47 73.82 3.69
C ILE A 353 67.69 74.18 4.52
#